data_AF-I0GQK3-F1
#
_entry.id   AF-I0GQK3-F1
#
_cell.length_a   1.000
_cell.length_b   1.000
_cell.length_c   1.000
_cell.angle_alpha   90.00
_cell.angle_beta   90.00
_cell.angle_gamma   90.00
#
_symmetry.space_group_name_H-M   'P 1'
#
loop_
_entity.id
_entity.type
_entity.pdbx_description
1 polymer ?
#
loop_
_entity_poly.entity_id
_entity_poly.type
_entity_poly.pdbx_seq_one_letter_code
_entity_poly.pdbx_strand_id
1 'polypeptide(L)'
;MFSMYDWDVINAIVSVTELVNMVADEFDEIPKEIVDELNRLTGNSWDSDTYIEYCCEYYEFPNSLAEVVYALFHEGEFPQNIEHTDELNSNLIKFICKD
;
A
#
# COMPACT_ATOMS: atom_id res chain seq x y z
N MET A 1 17.21 -2.55 -17.40
CA MET A 1 16.28 -2.02 -18.41
C MET A 1 14.91 -2.37 -17.90
N PHE A 2 14.19 -1.42 -17.33
CA PHE A 2 12.86 -1.66 -16.80
C PHE A 2 11.88 -1.85 -17.98
N SER A 3 11.13 -2.94 -17.95
CA SER A 3 10.12 -3.32 -18.93
C SER A 3 8.96 -2.32 -18.93
N MET A 4 8.16 -2.26 -20.00
CA MET A 4 6.91 -1.47 -20.03
C MET A 4 5.94 -1.89 -18.92
N TYR A 5 5.98 -3.17 -18.53
CA TYR A 5 5.25 -3.71 -17.37
C TYR A 5 5.74 -3.15 -16.02
N ASP A 6 7.01 -2.77 -15.92
CA ASP A 6 7.56 -2.22 -14.68
C ASP A 6 7.03 -0.81 -14.44
N TRP A 7 6.73 -0.03 -15.49
CA TRP A 7 6.19 1.32 -15.35
C TRP A 7 4.75 1.34 -14.86
N ASP A 8 3.91 0.42 -15.33
CA ASP A 8 2.52 0.30 -14.86
C ASP A 8 2.48 -0.10 -13.38
N VAL A 9 3.37 -1.02 -12.97
CA VAL A 9 3.52 -1.44 -11.57
C VAL A 9 4.06 -0.28 -10.72
N ILE A 10 5.06 0.45 -11.20
CA ILE A 10 5.59 1.64 -10.50
C ILE A 10 4.48 2.68 -10.30
N ASN A 11 3.70 2.96 -11.34
CA ASN A 11 2.60 3.92 -11.24
C ASN A 11 1.53 3.44 -10.25
N ALA A 12 1.19 2.16 -10.25
CA ALA A 12 0.24 1.59 -9.28
C ALA A 12 0.75 1.74 -7.84
N ILE A 13 2.02 1.43 -7.58
CA ILE A 13 2.63 1.58 -6.25
C ILE A 13 2.61 3.05 -5.79
N VAL A 14 2.97 3.98 -6.68
CA VAL A 14 2.94 5.43 -6.36
C VAL A 14 1.52 5.87 -6.03
N SER A 15 0.54 5.51 -6.87
CA SER A 15 -0.87 5.87 -6.64
C SER A 15 -1.42 5.28 -5.35
N VAL A 16 -1.15 4.01 -5.04
CA VAL A 16 -1.58 3.38 -3.78
C VAL A 16 -0.93 4.08 -2.58
N THR A 17 0.36 4.44 -2.68
CA THR A 17 1.06 5.15 -1.60
C THR A 17 0.42 6.51 -1.30
N GLU A 18 0.06 7.26 -2.35
CA GLU A 18 -0.63 8.54 -2.21
C GLU A 18 -2.04 8.38 -1.60
N LEU A 19 -2.77 7.34 -2.04
CA LEU A 19 -4.11 7.04 -1.51
C LEU A 19 -4.07 6.58 -0.05
N VAL A 20 -3.10 5.77 0.36
CA VAL A 20 -2.93 5.34 1.76
C VAL A 20 -2.70 6.55 2.67
N ASN A 21 -1.79 7.46 2.29
CA ASN A 21 -1.57 8.69 3.06
C ASN A 21 -2.85 9.53 3.15
N MET A 22 -3.56 9.70 2.04
CA MET A 22 -4.79 10.48 2.01
C MET A 22 -5.90 9.86 2.88
N VAL A 23 -6.09 8.53 2.79
CA VAL A 23 -7.09 7.80 3.59
C VAL A 23 -6.79 7.92 5.07
N ALA A 24 -5.55 7.69 5.47
CA ALA A 24 -5.16 7.69 6.87
C ALA A 24 -5.23 9.11 7.51
N ASP A 25 -5.09 10.17 6.72
CA ASP A 25 -5.13 11.56 7.20
C ASP A 25 -6.52 12.22 7.16
N GLU A 26 -7.34 11.90 6.15
CA GLU A 26 -8.47 12.75 5.77
C GLU A 26 -9.85 12.09 5.92
N PHE A 27 -9.93 10.77 6.12
CA PHE A 27 -11.19 10.03 6.00
C PHE A 27 -11.52 9.14 7.20
N ASP A 28 -12.63 9.46 7.88
CA ASP A 28 -13.32 8.53 8.80
C ASP A 28 -14.21 7.52 8.04
N GLU A 29 -14.53 7.81 6.77
CA GLU A 29 -15.25 6.95 5.83
C GLU A 29 -14.72 7.24 4.41
N ILE A 30 -14.25 6.21 3.70
CA ILE A 30 -13.63 6.35 2.38
C ILE A 30 -14.72 6.43 1.31
N PRO A 31 -14.71 7.45 0.43
CA PRO A 31 -15.58 7.51 -0.74
C PRO A 31 -15.49 6.24 -1.60
N LYS A 32 -16.64 5.78 -2.11
CA LYS A 32 -16.73 4.55 -2.90
C LYS A 32 -15.76 4.56 -4.10
N GLU A 33 -15.57 5.70 -4.74
CA GLU A 33 -14.66 5.85 -5.88
C GLU A 33 -13.21 5.54 -5.50
N ILE A 34 -12.79 5.90 -4.29
CA ILE A 34 -11.43 5.62 -3.79
C ILE A 34 -11.31 4.13 -3.43
N VAL A 35 -12.33 3.54 -2.80
CA VAL A 35 -12.37 2.10 -2.51
C VAL A 35 -12.29 1.27 -3.80
N ASP A 36 -13.07 1.65 -4.83
CA ASP A 36 -13.05 0.98 -6.13
C ASP A 36 -11.68 1.09 -6.80
N GLU A 37 -11.02 2.24 -6.68
CA GLU A 37 -9.69 2.45 -7.25
C GLU A 37 -8.60 1.67 -6.51
N LEU A 38 -8.64 1.64 -5.17
CA LEU A 38 -7.74 0.82 -4.37
C LEU A 38 -7.90 -0.66 -4.72
N ASN A 39 -9.13 -1.17 -4.79
CA ASN A 39 -9.40 -2.55 -5.19
C ASN A 39 -8.89 -2.84 -6.62
N ARG A 40 -9.04 -1.90 -7.55
CA ARG A 40 -8.52 -2.04 -8.92
C ARG A 40 -6.99 -2.10 -8.97
N LEU A 41 -6.32 -1.29 -8.14
CA LEU A 41 -4.86 -1.20 -8.13
C LEU A 41 -4.20 -2.37 -7.40
N THR A 42 -4.79 -2.81 -6.28
CA THR A 42 -4.20 -3.84 -5.42
C THR A 42 -4.71 -5.25 -5.74
N GLY A 43 -5.83 -5.38 -6.45
CA GLY A 43 -6.48 -6.67 -6.72
C GLY A 43 -7.39 -7.18 -5.60
N ASN A 44 -7.61 -6.37 -4.57
CA ASN A 44 -8.47 -6.75 -3.43
C ASN A 44 -9.96 -6.62 -3.77
N SER A 45 -10.78 -7.04 -2.81
CA SER A 45 -12.23 -6.83 -2.80
C SER A 45 -12.70 -6.35 -1.42
N TRP A 46 -11.99 -5.39 -0.86
CA TRP A 46 -12.21 -4.86 0.48
C TRP A 46 -13.22 -3.71 0.50
N ASP A 47 -13.80 -3.47 1.66
CA ASP A 47 -14.68 -2.34 1.94
C ASP A 47 -13.90 -1.17 2.57
N SER A 48 -14.60 -0.04 2.78
CA SER A 48 -14.02 1.17 3.37
C SER A 48 -13.40 0.89 4.74
N ASP A 49 -14.11 0.20 5.62
CA ASP A 49 -13.69 -0.04 7.00
C ASP A 49 -12.38 -0.83 7.04
N THR A 50 -12.28 -1.88 6.21
CA THR A 50 -11.04 -2.66 6.07
C THR A 50 -9.88 -1.81 5.55
N TYR A 51 -10.11 -0.94 4.57
CA TYR A 51 -9.06 -0.06 4.08
C TYR A 51 -8.63 0.99 5.13
N ILE A 52 -9.56 1.54 5.91
CA ILE A 52 -9.22 2.46 7.01
C ILE A 52 -8.36 1.75 8.04
N GLU A 53 -8.75 0.54 8.46
CA GLU A 53 -8.00 -0.27 9.43
C GLU A 53 -6.54 -0.40 8.96
N TYR A 54 -6.31 -0.94 7.76
CA TYR A 54 -4.96 -1.13 7.24
C TYR A 54 -4.21 0.17 6.95
N CYS A 55 -4.88 1.21 6.43
CA CYS A 55 -4.20 2.47 6.11
C CYS A 55 -3.75 3.19 7.39
N CYS A 56 -4.51 3.09 8.48
CA CYS A 56 -4.14 3.69 9.76
C CYS A 56 -3.03 2.90 10.49
N GLU A 57 -2.79 1.64 10.15
CA GLU A 57 -1.77 0.81 10.80
C GLU A 57 -0.35 1.41 10.73
N TYR A 58 0.02 2.21 9.72
CA TYR A 58 1.36 2.83 9.74
C TYR A 58 1.51 3.95 10.77
N TYR A 59 0.41 4.44 11.35
CA TYR A 59 0.44 5.33 12.52
C TYR A 59 0.62 4.56 13.83
N GLU A 60 0.30 3.26 13.82
CA GLU A 60 0.50 2.36 14.95
C GLU A 60 1.86 1.67 14.83
N PHE A 61 2.79 1.98 15.74
CA PHE A 61 4.06 1.27 15.79
C PHE A 61 3.80 -0.24 15.91
N PRO A 62 4.41 -1.10 15.05
CA PRO A 62 5.69 -0.89 14.36
C PRO A 62 5.62 -0.62 12.85
N ASN A 63 4.45 -0.48 12.24
CA ASN A 63 4.32 -0.55 10.79
C ASN A 63 4.78 0.76 10.10
N SER A 64 5.49 0.63 8.98
CA SER A 64 5.81 1.74 8.07
C SER A 64 4.82 1.83 6.91
N LEU A 65 4.74 3.00 6.28
CA LEU A 65 3.93 3.21 5.07
C LEU A 65 4.28 2.18 3.97
N ALA A 66 5.56 1.86 3.82
CA ALA A 66 6.04 0.84 2.88
C ALA A 66 5.47 -0.55 3.16
N GLU A 67 5.36 -0.92 4.44
CA GLU A 67 4.83 -2.22 4.88
C GLU A 67 3.32 -2.29 4.72
N VAL A 68 2.61 -1.20 4.98
CA VAL A 68 1.17 -1.10 4.70
C VAL A 68 0.90 -1.22 3.21
N VAL A 69 1.62 -0.47 2.35
CA VAL A 69 1.46 -0.58 0.90
C VAL A 69 1.77 -2.00 0.43
N TYR A 70 2.80 -2.66 0.97
CA TYR A 70 3.08 -4.07 0.69
C TYR A 70 1.89 -4.96 1.07
N ALA A 71 1.37 -4.84 2.30
CA ALA A 71 0.25 -5.64 2.77
C ALA A 71 -0.99 -5.47 1.88
N LEU A 72 -1.26 -4.24 1.41
CA LEU A 72 -2.35 -3.97 0.47
C LEU A 72 -2.22 -4.76 -0.84
N PHE A 73 -1.01 -4.93 -1.38
CA PHE A 73 -0.76 -5.76 -2.57
C PHE A 73 -0.69 -7.27 -2.29
N HIS A 74 -0.63 -7.68 -1.01
CA HIS A 74 -0.46 -9.06 -0.57
C HIS A 74 -1.60 -9.50 0.37
N GLU A 75 -2.84 -9.12 0.04
CA GLU A 75 -4.05 -9.57 0.75
C GLU A 75 -4.04 -9.33 2.28
N GLY A 76 -3.34 -8.29 2.74
CA GLY A 76 -3.22 -7.91 4.15
C GLY A 76 -2.06 -8.57 4.89
N GLU A 77 -1.23 -9.37 4.21
CA GLU A 77 -0.06 -9.98 4.84
C GLU A 77 1.07 -8.96 5.00
N PHE A 78 1.32 -8.57 6.25
CA PHE A 78 2.50 -7.78 6.59
C PHE A 78 3.76 -8.62 6.48
N PRO A 79 4.84 -8.02 5.98
CA PRO A 79 6.08 -8.76 5.78
C PRO A 79 6.70 -9.19 7.12
N GLN A 80 7.22 -10.41 7.16
CA GLN A 80 7.80 -10.98 8.38
C GLN A 80 9.32 -10.77 8.41
N ASN A 81 9.86 -10.38 9.56
CA ASN A 81 11.32 -10.25 9.82
C ASN A 81 12.07 -9.21 8.97
N ILE A 82 11.47 -8.05 8.68
CA ILE A 82 12.25 -6.97 8.06
C ILE A 82 12.84 -6.07 9.14
N GLU A 83 14.14 -5.82 9.06
CA GLU A 83 14.72 -4.68 9.76
C GLU A 83 14.11 -3.41 9.17
N HIS A 84 13.32 -2.68 9.97
CA HIS A 84 12.78 -1.37 9.62
C HIS A 84 13.95 -0.42 9.32
N THR A 85 14.31 -0.34 8.04
CA THR A 85 15.48 0.40 7.55
C THR A 85 15.00 1.46 6.56
N ASP A 86 15.73 2.57 6.48
CA ASP A 86 15.48 3.62 5.49
C ASP A 86 15.56 3.08 4.04
N GLU A 87 16.21 1.93 3.84
CA GLU A 87 16.29 1.22 2.56
C GLU A 87 14.95 0.65 2.10
N LEU A 88 14.06 0.27 3.02
CA LEU A 88 12.72 -0.26 2.75
C LEU A 88 11.86 0.84 2.10
N ASN A 89 11.85 2.02 2.70
CA ASN A 89 11.20 3.22 2.17
C ASN A 89 11.82 3.68 0.84
N SER A 90 13.14 3.52 0.69
CA SER A 90 13.87 3.93 -0.52
C SER A 90 13.79 2.93 -1.68
N ASN A 91 13.37 1.67 -1.43
CA ASN A 91 13.31 0.60 -2.44
C ASN A 91 11.94 -0.12 -2.50
N LEU A 92 10.85 0.60 -2.22
CA LEU A 92 9.48 0.06 -2.21
C LEU A 92 9.14 -0.80 -3.43
N ILE A 93 9.56 -0.38 -4.64
CA ILE A 93 9.33 -1.14 -5.88
C ILE A 93 10.03 -2.50 -5.85
N LYS A 94 11.31 -2.55 -5.45
CA LYS A 94 12.03 -3.83 -5.35
C LYS A 94 11.47 -4.69 -4.23
N PHE A 95 10.85 -4.06 -3.23
CA PHE A 95 10.31 -4.73 -2.06
C PHE A 95 8.97 -5.40 -2.39
N ILE A 96 8.05 -4.68 -3.04
CA ILE A 96 6.73 -5.19 -3.46
C ILE A 96 6.85 -6.18 -4.61
N CYS A 97 7.76 -5.95 -5.57
CA CYS A 97 7.91 -6.83 -6.73
C CYS A 97 8.81 -8.06 -6.46
N LYS A 98 9.27 -8.27 -5.22
CA LYS A 98 10.15 -9.40 -4.87
C LYS A 98 9.34 -10.61 -4.41
N ASP A 99 8.52 -11.14 -5.30
CA ASP A 99 8.03 -12.53 -5.21
C ASP A 99 7.98 -13.15 -6.62
#